data_AF-A0A524E0D1-F1
#
_entry.id   AF-A0A524E0D1-F1
#
_cell.length_a   1.000
_cell.length_b   1.000
_cell.length_c   1.000
_cell.angle_alpha   90.00
_cell.angle_beta   90.00
_cell.angle_gamma   90.00
#
_symmetry.space_group_name_H-M   'P 1'
#
loop_
_entity.id
_entity.type
_entity.pdbx_description
1 polymer ?
#
loop_
_entity_poly.entity_id
_entity_poly.type
_entity_poly.pdbx_seq_one_letter_code
_entity_poly.pdbx_strand_id
1 'polypeptide(L)' 'MRINELREMYLKFFKERGHKIIGSSSLLPEHDATALFTMAGMHPLMPFLIGQPHPQ' A
#
# COMPACT_ATOMS: atom_id res chain seq x y z
N MET A 1 2.36 -23.11 -10.02
CA MET A 1 2.34 -21.69 -9.63
C MET A 1 2.47 -21.59 -8.12
N ARG A 2 3.56 -21.01 -7.63
CA ARG A 2 3.82 -20.79 -6.19
C ARG A 2 3.18 -19.47 -5.73
N ILE A 3 2.91 -19.35 -4.43
CA ILE A 3 2.30 -18.14 -3.85
C ILE A 3 3.12 -16.87 -4.16
N ASN A 4 4.45 -16.97 -4.15
CA ASN A 4 5.32 -15.84 -4.47
C ASN A 4 5.18 -15.43 -5.95
N GLU A 5 5.02 -16.38 -6.86
CA GLU A 5 4.82 -16.11 -8.30
C GLU A 5 3.48 -15.39 -8.53
N LEU A 6 2.42 -15.78 -7.82
CA LEU A 6 1.12 -15.08 -7.87
C LEU A 6 1.23 -13.62 -7.42
N ARG A 7 1.93 -13.37 -6.30
CA ARG A 7 2.15 -12.01 -5.79
C ARG A 7 2.89 -11.17 -6.82
N GLU A 8 3.95 -11.70 -7.41
CA GLU A 8 4.72 -11.00 -8.44
C GLU A 8 3.90 -10.71 -9.69
N MET A 9 3.08 -11.65 -10.16
CA MET A 9 2.19 -11.45 -11.31
C MET A 9 1.19 -10.32 -11.07
N TYR A 10 0.57 -10.28 -9.89
CA TYR A 10 -0.35 -9.20 -9.52
C TYR A 10 0.36 -7.83 -9.52
N LEU A 11 1.54 -7.74 -8.90
CA LEU A 11 2.30 -6.49 -8.84
C LEU A 11 2.75 -6.03 -10.24
N LYS A 12 3.20 -6.95 -11.11
CA LYS A 12 3.61 -6.64 -12.49
C LYS A 12 2.43 -6.13 -13.33
N PHE A 13 1.27 -6.77 -13.23
CA PHE A 13 0.06 -6.38 -13.97
C PHE A 13 -0.35 -4.91 -13.74
N PHE A 14 -0.28 -4.45 -12.48
CA PHE A 14 -0.59 -3.06 -12.13
C PHE A 14 0.56 -2.11 -12.48
N LYS A 15 1.81 -2.53 -12.32
CA LYS A 15 3.00 -1.76 -12.72
C LYS A 15 2.98 -1.41 -14.21
N GLU A 16 2.64 -2.37 -15.06
CA GLU A 16 2.53 -2.17 -16.53
C GLU A 16 1.43 -1.15 -16.90
N ARG A 17 0.46 -0.91 -16.02
CA ARG A 17 -0.61 0.10 -16.18
C ARG A 17 -0.26 1.44 -15.53
N GLY A 18 0.99 1.65 -15.13
CA GLY A 18 1.46 2.90 -14.54
C GLY A 18 1.28 3.01 -13.02
N HIS A 19 0.91 1.95 -12.32
CA HIS A 19 0.85 1.98 -10.85
C HIS A 19 2.27 1.84 -10.26
N LYS A 20 2.57 2.60 -9.20
CA LYS A 20 3.83 2.48 -8.46
C LYS A 20 3.73 1.32 -7.46
N ILE A 21 4.71 0.42 -7.48
CA ILE A 21 4.83 -0.62 -6.44
C ILE A 21 5.35 0.07 -5.17
N ILE A 22 4.54 0.06 -4.12
CA ILE A 22 4.90 0.53 -2.79
C ILE A 22 5.16 -0.67 -1.87
N GLY A 23 6.15 -0.53 -0.98
CA GLY A 23 6.44 -1.56 0.02
C GLY A 23 5.31 -1.70 1.03
N SER A 24 5.26 -2.86 1.71
CA SER A 24 4.34 -3.04 2.85
C SER A 24 4.69 -2.03 3.94
N SER A 25 3.67 -1.33 4.45
CA SER A 25 3.82 -0.48 5.64
C SER A 25 3.99 -1.32 6.90
N SER A 26 4.41 -0.66 7.99
CA SER A 26 4.45 -1.24 9.33
C SER A 26 3.07 -1.79 9.73
N LEU A 27 3.07 -2.86 10.53
CA LEU A 27 1.86 -3.39 11.17
C LEU A 27 1.31 -2.41 12.22
N LEU A 28 2.18 -1.59 12.80
CA LEU A 28 1.81 -0.52 13.71
C LEU A 28 1.59 0.77 12.91
N PRO A 29 0.43 1.43 13.04
CA PRO A 29 0.16 2.66 12.33
C PRO A 29 1.01 3.81 12.90
N GLU A 30 1.71 4.54 12.02
CA GLU A 30 2.56 5.68 12.42
C GLU A 30 1.77 7.00 12.51
N HIS A 31 0.61 7.09 11.83
CA HIS A 31 -0.12 8.34 11.63
C HIS A 31 -1.62 8.23 11.94
N ASP A 32 -2.05 7.16 12.62
CA ASP A 32 -3.44 6.94 13.01
C ASP A 32 -3.52 6.45 14.46
N ALA A 33 -4.03 7.31 15.35
CA ALA A 33 -4.22 7.01 16.77
C ALA A 33 -5.52 6.23 17.06
N THR A 34 -6.38 6.03 16.05
CA THR A 34 -7.67 5.33 16.18
C THR A 34 -7.58 3.86 15.76
N ALA A 35 -6.66 3.53 14.86
CA ALA A 35 -6.38 2.16 14.46
C ALA A 35 -5.34 1.51 15.39
N LEU A 36 -5.61 0.27 15.84
CA LEU A 36 -4.64 -0.51 16.62
C LEU A 36 -3.56 -1.15 15.72
N PHE A 37 -3.95 -1.58 14.51
CA PHE A 37 -3.06 -2.23 13.55
C PHE A 37 -3.42 -1.83 12.11
N THR A 38 -2.44 -1.94 11.20
CA THR A 38 -2.67 -1.80 9.76
C THR A 38 -3.48 -2.98 9.23
N MET A 39 -4.81 -2.82 9.13
CA MET A 39 -5.72 -3.88 8.65
C MET A 39 -5.84 -3.96 7.12
N ALA A 40 -5.42 -2.90 6.42
CA ALA A 40 -5.56 -2.75 4.98
C ALA A 40 -4.42 -1.93 4.38
N GLY A 41 -4.05 -2.23 3.13
CA GLY A 41 -2.98 -1.52 2.42
C GLY A 41 -3.30 -0.05 2.09
N MET A 42 -4.54 0.39 2.33
CA MET A 42 -4.96 1.78 2.13
C MET A 42 -4.63 2.72 3.30
N HIS A 43 -4.42 2.20 4.51
CA HIS A 43 -4.13 3.03 5.69
C HIS A 43 -2.95 3.99 5.49
N PRO A 44 -1.79 3.58 4.94
CA PRO A 44 -0.69 4.51 4.69
C PRO A 44 -1.00 5.55 3.60
N LEU A 45 -2.04 5.32 2.78
CA LEU A 45 -2.44 6.23 1.71
C LEU A 45 -3.55 7.19 2.14
N MET A 46 -4.16 6.99 3.32
CA MET A 46 -5.25 7.82 3.82
C MET A 46 -4.94 9.33 3.79
N PRO A 47 -3.76 9.81 4.26
CA PRO A 47 -3.45 11.24 4.23
C PRO A 47 -3.52 11.84 2.82
N PHE A 48 -3.09 11.10 1.79
CA PHE A 48 -3.12 11.57 0.41
C PHE A 48 -4.53 11.54 -0.19
N LEU A 49 -5.34 10.55 0.20
CA LEU A 49 -6.74 10.45 -0.24
C LEU A 49 -7.61 11.56 0.33
N ILE A 50 -7.28 12.09 1.52
CA ILE A 50 -7.97 13.23 2.15
C ILE A 50 -7.41 14.59 1.71
N GLY A 51 -6.48 14.62 0.75
CA GLY A 51 -6.00 15.86 0.11
C GLY A 51 -4.64 16.35 0.57
N GLN A 52 -3.89 15.60 1.39
CA GLN A 52 -2.48 15.94 1.61
C GLN A 52 -1.65 15.68 0.35
N PRO A 53 -0.58 16.47 0.12
CA PRO A 53 0.28 16.30 -1.04
C PRO A 53 0.99 14.95 -1.00
N HIS A 54 0.93 14.21 -2.11
CA HIS A 54 1.63 12.96 -2.26
C HIS A 54 3.15 13.22 -2.42
N PRO A 55 4.03 12.66 -1.56
CA PRO A 55 5.46 12.68 -1.79
C PRO A 55 5.74 11.79 -3.01
N GLN A 56 6.10 12.39 -4.14
CA GLN A 56 6.31 11.65 -5.40
C GLN A 56 7.45 10.64 -5.29
#